data_AF-A0A4R4STZ5-F1
#
_entry.id   AF-A0A4R4STZ5-F1
#
_cell.length_a   1.000
_cell.length_b   1.000
_cell.length_c   1.000
_cell.angle_alpha   90.00
_cell.angle_beta   90.00
_cell.angle_gamma   90.00
#
_symmetry.space_group_name_H-M   'P 1'
#
loop_
_entity.id
_entity.type
_entity.pdbx_description
1 polymer ?
#
loop_
_entity_poly.entity_id
_entity_poly.type
_entity_poly.pdbx_seq_one_letter_code
_entity_poly.pdbx_strand_id
1 'polypeptide(L)' 'MRRLAVFIASSDGRDPAYAELAADVGAELARRGIGLVYGGGRRGLMG' A
#
# COMPACT_ATOMS: atom_id res chain seq x y z
N MET A 1 -10.08 11.92 -9.07
CA MET A 1 -8.82 11.90 -8.29
C MET A 1 -7.77 11.15 -9.11
N ARG A 2 -6.54 11.64 -9.21
CA ARG A 2 -5.53 11.07 -10.13
C ARG A 2 -4.44 10.26 -9.41
N ARG A 3 -4.12 10.62 -8.15
CA ARG A 3 -3.13 9.93 -7.32
C ARG A 3 -3.49 10.04 -5.82
N LEU A 4 -3.14 9.03 -5.03
CA LEU A 4 -3.31 9.00 -3.58
C LEU A 4 -1.97 8.79 -2.88
N ALA A 5 -1.69 9.59 -1.86
CA ALA A 5 -0.55 9.37 -0.97
C ALA A 5 -0.95 8.37 0.12
N VAL A 6 -0.20 7.28 0.25
CA VAL A 6 -0.42 6.24 1.27
C VAL A 6 0.77 6.19 2.20
N PHE A 7 0.48 6.24 3.50
CA PHE A 7 1.46 6.10 4.57
C PHE A 7 1.15 4.82 5.33
N ILE A 8 2.11 3.88 5.31
CA ILE A 8 2.05 2.63 6.05
C ILE A 8 3.22 2.58 7.03
N ALA A 9 3.08 1.82 8.11
CA ALA A 9 4.17 1.59 9.05
C ALA A 9 5.38 0.99 8.32
N SER A 10 6.58 1.44 8.68
CA SER A 10 7.84 0.91 8.14
C SER A 10 8.19 -0.49 8.65
N SER A 11 7.41 -1.02 9.58
CA SER A 11 7.48 -2.38 10.10
C SER A 11 6.43 -3.25 9.43
N ASP A 12 6.72 -4.54 9.29
CA ASP A 12 5.88 -5.54 8.63
C ASP A 12 4.50 -5.74 9.30
N GLY A 13 4.26 -5.08 10.43
CA GLY A 13 3.17 -5.42 11.33
C GLY A 13 3.44 -6.79 11.98
N ARG A 14 2.81 -7.04 13.12
CA ARG A 14 2.86 -8.36 13.76
C ARG A 14 1.74 -9.27 13.27
N ASP A 15 0.76 -8.68 12.58
CA ASP A 15 -0.45 -9.32 12.08
C ASP A 15 -0.40 -9.37 10.55
N PRO A 16 -0.44 -10.57 9.94
CA PRO A 16 -0.45 -10.74 8.49
C PRO A 16 -1.65 -10.07 7.79
N ALA A 17 -2.75 -9.80 8.51
CA ALA A 17 -3.92 -9.12 7.96
C ALA A 17 -3.60 -7.72 7.41
N TYR A 18 -2.56 -7.04 7.91
CA TYR A 18 -2.13 -5.75 7.38
C TYR A 18 -1.50 -5.85 5.99
N ALA A 19 -0.83 -6.97 5.69
CA ALA A 19 -0.25 -7.23 4.37
C ALA A 19 -1.33 -7.53 3.33
N GLU A 20 -2.29 -8.37 3.70
CA GLU A 20 -3.44 -8.68 2.85
C GLU A 20 -4.26 -7.42 2.56
N LEU A 21 -4.55 -6.62 3.59
CA LEU A 21 -5.27 -5.36 3.42
C LEU A 21 -4.52 -4.36 2.52
N ALA A 22 -3.19 -4.26 2.67
CA ALA A 22 -2.38 -3.40 1.82
C ALA A 22 -2.43 -3.84 0.34
N ALA A 23 -2.37 -5.15 0.09
CA ALA A 23 -2.48 -5.72 -1.25
C ALA A 23 -3.86 -5.45 -1.87
N ASP A 24 -4.93 -5.68 -1.12
CA ASP A 24 -6.31 -5.47 -1.58
C ASP A 24 -6.58 -4.01 -1.93
N VAL A 25 -6.11 -3.08 -1.10
CA VAL A 25 -6.21 -1.64 -1.37
C VAL A 25 -5.43 -1.28 -2.63
N GLY A 26 -4.20 -1.78 -2.78
CA GLY A 26 -3.40 -1.55 -3.98
C GLY A 26 -4.08 -2.04 -5.25
N ALA A 27 -4.66 -3.24 -5.21
CA ALA A 27 -5.40 -3.83 -6.33
C ALA A 27 -6.62 -3.00 -6.72
N GLU A 28 -7.40 -2.54 -5.75
CA GLU A 28 -8.59 -1.72 -6.00
C GLU A 28 -8.25 -0.33 -6.53
N LEU A 29 -7.15 0.27 -6.05
CA LEU A 29 -6.65 1.54 -6.58
C LEU A 29 -6.20 1.39 -8.04
N ALA A 30 -5.48 0.32 -8.36
CA ALA A 30 -5.08 0.00 -9.73
C ALA A 30 -6.29 -0.21 -10.64
N ARG A 31 -7.30 -0.97 -10.18
CA ARG A 31 -8.56 -1.20 -10.92
C ARG A 31 -9.30 0.10 -11.23
N ARG A 32 -9.23 1.09 -10.34
CA ARG A 32 -9.82 2.42 -10.52
C ARG A 32 -8.93 3.39 -11.32
N GLY A 33 -7.74 2.98 -11.75
CA GLY A 33 -6.79 3.85 -12.46
C GLY A 33 -6.21 4.96 -11.57
N ILE A 34 -6.18 4.76 -10.25
CA ILE A 34 -5.66 5.73 -9.29
C ILE A 34 -4.19 5.39 -9.01
N GLY A 35 -3.29 6.32 -9.32
CA GLY A 35 -1.87 6.13 -9.05
C GLY A 35 -1.54 6.20 -7.55
N LEU A 36 -0.69 5.29 -7.09
CA LEU A 36 -0.20 5.28 -5.71
C LEU A 36 1.06 6.14 -5.57
N VAL A 37 1.14 6.95 -4.52
CA VAL A 37 2.34 7.68 -4.09
C VAL A 37 2.69 7.23 -2.69
N TYR A 38 3.91 6.74 -2.48
CA TYR A 38 4.39 6.27 -1.18
C TYR A 38 5.88 6.62 -1.02
N GLY A 39 6.41 6.51 0.20
CA GLY A 39 7.76 6.98 0.55
C GLY A 39 8.94 6.25 -0.08
N GLY A 40 8.73 5.28 -0.97
CA GLY A 40 9.80 4.59 -1.71
C GLY A 40 10.61 3.56 -0.90
N GLY A 41 10.13 3.15 0.27
CA GLY A 41 10.74 2.09 1.07
C GLY A 41 10.54 0.73 0.40
N ARG A 42 11.62 0.05 0.01
CA ARG A 42 11.60 -1.26 -0.67
C ARG A 42 11.57 -2.46 0.30
N ARG A 43 11.12 -2.25 1.54
CA ARG A 43 11.08 -3.25 2.63
C ARG A 43 9.74 -3.17 3.36
N GLY A 44 9.20 -4.32 3.71
CA GLY A 44 7.92 -4.50 4.43
C GLY A 44 6.68 -4.42 3.55
N LEU A 45 5.56 -3.96 4.12
CA LEU A 45 4.22 -3.92 3.48
C LEU A 45 4.12 -3.02 2.24
N MET A 46 5.21 -2.37 1.86
CA MET A 46 5.34 -1.53 0.66
C MET A 46 5.96 -2.28 -0.54
N GLY A 47 6.34 -3.55 -0.37
CA GLY A 47 6.97 -4.40 -1.39
C GLY A 47 5.98 -5.21 -2.22
#